data_AF-A0AAE1R9N8-F1
#
_entry.id   AF-A0AAE1R9N8-F1
#
_cell.length_a   1.000
_cell.length_b   1.000
_cell.length_c   1.000
_cell.angle_alpha   90.00
_cell.angle_beta   90.00
_cell.angle_gamma   90.00
#
_symmetry.space_group_name_H-M   'P 1'
#
loop_
_entity.id
_entity.type
_entity.pdbx_description
1 polymer ?
#
loop_
_entity_poly.entity_id
_entity_poly.type
_entity_poly.pdbx_seq_one_letter_code
_entity_poly.pdbx_strand_id
1 'polypeptide(L)' 'MTALLLGWSNKYPNDLDKAAELAVSSVQALLLRTLADYQKAGYDCQSSSLEIRLIQSQDDIRNPEVKYRAKRYV' A
#
# COMPACT_ATOMS: atom_id res chain seq x y z
N MET A 1 -5.67 -2.39 -4.94
CA MET A 1 -4.56 -1.74 -5.69
C MET A 1 -5.07 -0.79 -6.77
N THR A 2 -5.98 -1.21 -7.65
CA THR A 2 -6.45 -0.42 -8.81
C THR A 2 -6.91 1.00 -8.46
N ALA A 3 -7.65 1.18 -7.36
CA ALA A 3 -8.10 2.51 -6.93
C ALA A 3 -6.94 3.45 -6.54
N LEU A 4 -5.90 2.92 -5.89
CA LEU A 4 -4.71 3.70 -5.52
C LEU A 4 -3.91 4.07 -6.77
N LEU A 5 -3.75 3.14 -7.71
CA LEU A 5 -3.09 3.42 -8.98
C LEU A 5 -3.85 4.50 -9.76
N LEU A 6 -5.19 4.40 -9.86
CA LEU A 6 -6.01 5.43 -10.49
C LEU A 6 -5.82 6.80 -9.83
N GLY A 7 -5.86 6.87 -8.49
CA GLY A 7 -5.67 8.11 -7.75
C GLY A 7 -4.29 8.73 -7.96
N TRP A 8 -3.23 7.91 -7.92
CA TRP A 8 -1.86 8.39 -8.14
C TRP A 8 -1.57 8.74 -9.60
N SER A 9 -2.10 7.97 -10.56
CA SER A 9 -2.00 8.30 -11.99
C SER A 9 -2.74 9.59 -12.33
N ASN A 10 -3.87 9.89 -11.67
CA ASN A 10 -4.53 11.19 -11.84
C ASN A 10 -3.66 12.35 -11.30
N LYS A 11 -2.92 12.13 -10.20
CA LYS A 11 -2.00 13.13 -9.63
C LYS A 11 -0.70 13.27 -10.44
N TYR A 12 -0.24 12.20 -11.06
CA TYR A 12 1.00 12.12 -11.85
C TYR A 12 0.73 11.52 -13.25
N PRO A 13 0.00 12.22 -14.13
CA PRO A 13 -0.51 11.66 -15.39
C PRO A 13 0.58 11.27 -16.39
N ASN A 14 1.75 11.91 -16.32
CA ASN A 14 2.86 11.68 -17.24
C ASN A 14 4.01 10.86 -16.61
N ASP A 15 3.83 10.35 -15.39
CA ASP A 15 4.87 9.66 -14.63
C ASP A 15 4.31 8.37 -14.02
N LEU A 16 4.13 7.38 -14.90
CA LEU A 16 3.60 6.08 -14.54
C LEU A 16 4.50 5.36 -13.53
N ASP A 17 5.83 5.55 -13.65
CA ASP A 17 6.80 4.95 -12.74
C ASP A 17 6.54 5.45 -11.31
N LYS A 18 6.43 6.76 -11.12
CA LYS A 18 6.10 7.36 -9.82
C LYS A 18 4.70 6.97 -9.32
N ALA A 19 3.69 6.97 -10.19
CA ALA A 19 2.34 6.57 -9.81
C ALA A 19 2.29 5.11 -9.32
N ALA A 20 3.01 4.21 -10.01
CA ALA A 20 3.13 2.81 -9.64
C ALA A 20 3.90 2.64 -8.32
N GLU A 21 5.05 3.32 -8.16
CA GLU A 21 5.84 3.31 -6.92
C GLU A 21 5.00 3.71 -5.71
N LEU A 22 4.25 4.81 -5.81
CA LEU A 22 3.40 5.30 -4.72
C LEU A 22 2.23 4.35 -4.45
N ALA A 23 1.57 3.83 -5.50
CA ALA A 23 0.47 2.89 -5.33
C ALA A 23 0.91 1.59 -4.63
N VAL A 24 2.04 1.02 -5.03
CA VAL A 24 2.63 -0.18 -4.41
C VAL A 24 3.03 0.12 -2.97
N SER A 25 3.66 1.27 -2.73
CA SER A 25 4.11 1.66 -1.38
C SER A 25 2.94 1.87 -0.42
N SER A 26 1.83 2.49 -0.88
CA SER A 26 0.59 2.59 -0.09
C SER A 26 0.01 1.23 0.27
N VAL A 27 -0.02 0.27 -0.66
CA VAL A 27 -0.51 -1.10 -0.39
C VAL A 27 0.42 -1.82 0.58
N GLN A 28 1.73 -1.69 0.42
CA GLN A 28 2.70 -2.33 1.30
C GLN A 28 2.55 -1.84 2.74
N ALA A 29 2.43 -0.52 2.95
CA ALA A 29 2.23 0.05 4.29
C ALA A 29 0.93 -0.45 4.93
N LEU A 30 -0.17 -0.48 4.17
CA LEU A 30 -1.47 -1.01 4.61
C LEU A 30 -1.38 -2.47 5.05
N LEU A 31 -0.72 -3.32 4.25
CA LEU A 31 -0.58 -4.75 4.55
C LEU A 31 0.30 -4.98 5.78
N LEU A 32 1.43 -4.26 5.88
CA LEU A 32 2.31 -4.35 7.04
C LEU A 32 1.61 -3.91 8.33
N ARG A 33 0.83 -2.82 8.29
CA ARG A 33 0.03 -2.39 9.44
C ARG A 33 -1.01 -3.43 9.82
N THR A 34 -1.72 -3.98 8.84
CA THR A 34 -2.73 -5.02 9.07
C THR A 34 -2.11 -6.21 9.79
N LEU A 35 -0.99 -6.75 9.30
CA LEU A 35 -0.30 -7.87 9.95
C LEU A 35 0.19 -7.52 11.36
N ALA A 36 0.80 -6.34 11.55
CA ALA A 36 1.29 -5.92 12.85
C ALA A 36 0.18 -5.81 13.90
N ASP A 37 -0.99 -5.30 13.52
CA ASP A 37 -2.14 -5.17 14.42
C ASP A 37 -2.69 -6.55 14.85
N TYR A 38 -2.82 -7.50 13.90
CA TYR A 38 -3.30 -8.86 14.21
C TYR A 38 -2.29 -9.65 15.05
N GLN A 39 -1.00 -9.53 14.75
CA GLN A 39 0.07 -10.12 15.55
C GLN A 39 0.08 -9.58 16.98
N LYS A 40 -0.07 -8.26 17.14
CA LYS A 40 -0.14 -7.61 18.46
C LYS A 40 -1.36 -8.04 19.27
N ALA A 41 -2.47 -8.32 18.59
CA ALA A 41 -3.69 -8.83 19.21
C ALA A 41 -3.65 -10.35 19.49
N GLY A 42 -2.56 -11.05 19.15
CA GLY A 42 -2.39 -12.48 19.40
C GLY A 42 -3.19 -13.39 18.46
N TYR A 43 -3.65 -12.86 17.33
CA TYR A 43 -4.38 -13.63 16.32
C TYR A 43 -3.43 -14.33 15.36
N ASP A 44 -3.77 -15.57 14.98
CA ASP A 44 -3.11 -16.27 13.90
C ASP A 44 -3.53 -15.68 12.54
N CYS A 45 -2.58 -15.03 11.88
CA CYS A 45 -2.76 -14.39 10.58
C CYS A 45 -2.95 -15.40 9.43
N GLN A 46 -2.74 -16.70 9.65
CA GLN A 46 -2.88 -17.74 8.62
C GLN A 46 -4.27 -18.39 8.61
N SER A 47 -4.91 -18.54 9.78
CA SER A 47 -6.21 -19.21 9.91
C SER A 47 -7.41 -18.25 10.01
N SER A 48 -7.18 -16.98 10.32
CA SER A 48 -8.24 -15.97 10.46
C SER A 48 -8.41 -15.12 9.19
N SER A 49 -9.65 -14.71 8.91
CA SER A 49 -9.92 -13.74 7.84
C SER A 49 -9.40 -12.38 8.27
N LEU A 50 -8.41 -11.87 7.53
CA LEU A 50 -7.76 -10.59 7.81
C LEU A 50 -8.48 -9.46 7.10
N GLU A 51 -9.12 -8.57 7.85
CA GLU A 51 -9.64 -7.32 7.32
C GLU A 51 -8.53 -6.27 7.27
N ILE A 52 -8.45 -5.56 6.15
CA ILE A 52 -7.44 -4.50 5.96
C ILE A 52 -7.69 -3.32 6.91
N ARG A 53 -6.62 -2.82 7.54
CA ARG A 53 -6.67 -1.66 8.44
C ARG A 53 -6.62 -0.34 7.68
N LEU A 54 -7.63 -0.12 6.83
CA LEU A 54 -7.66 0.99 5.88
C LEU A 54 -7.64 2.36 6.57
N ILE A 55 -8.50 2.55 7.58
CA ILE A 55 -8.61 3.83 8.30
C ILE A 55 -7.34 4.13 9.09
N GLN A 56 -6.77 3.12 9.75
CA GLN A 56 -5.52 3.24 10.52
C GLN A 56 -4.29 3.47 9.63
N SER A 57 -4.41 3.19 8.33
CA SER A 57 -3.32 3.38 7.36
C SER A 57 -3.53 4.63 6.49
N GLN A 58 -4.46 5.52 6.86
CA GLN A 58 -4.78 6.70 6.03
C GLN A 58 -3.57 7.60 5.79
N ASP A 59 -2.74 7.84 6.80
CA ASP A 59 -1.57 8.71 6.67
C ASP A 59 -0.50 8.09 5.75
N ASP A 60 -0.29 6.78 5.85
CA ASP A 60 0.61 6.05 4.94
C ASP A 60 0.08 6.01 3.50
N ILE A 61 -1.24 5.99 3.32
CA ILE A 61 -1.86 6.09 1.99
C ILE A 61 -1.69 7.48 1.41
N ARG A 62 -1.76 8.54 2.22
CA ARG A 62 -1.59 9.93 1.76
C ARG A 62 -0.12 10.27 1.48
N ASN A 63 0.79 9.76 2.29
CA ASN A 63 2.23 10.04 2.21
C ASN A 63 3.05 8.74 2.24
N PRO A 64 2.93 7.86 1.23
CA PRO A 64 3.61 6.58 1.24
C PRO A 64 5.13 6.75 1.06
N GLU A 65 5.89 6.04 1.89
CA GLU A 65 7.34 5.95 1.75
C GLU A 65 7.71 4.96 0.64
N VAL A 66 8.41 5.44 -0.40
CA VAL A 66 8.82 4.60 -1.53
C VAL A 66 9.98 3.69 -1.13
N LYS A 67 9.69 2.41 -0.94
CA LYS A 67 10.69 1.36 -0.59
C LYS A 67 11.24 0.62 -1.80
N TYR A 68 10.47 0.54 -2.87
CA TYR A 68 10.84 -0.14 -4.11
C TYR A 68 10.69 0.82 -5.28
N ARG A 69 11.71 0.84 -6.13
CA ARG A 69 11.72 1.65 -7.35
C ARG A 69 11.21 0.85 -8.54
N ALA A 70 10.43 1.51 -9.39
CA ALA A 70 9.97 0.92 -10.63
C ALA A 70 11.17 0.66 -11.56
N LYS A 71 11.16 -0.49 -12.22
CA LYS A 71 12.13 -0.83 -13.26
C LYS A 71 11.37 -1.10 -14.54
N ARG A 72 11.66 -0.30 -15.56
CA ARG A 72 11.18 -0.57 -16.91
C ARG A 72 11.95 -1.74 -17.49
N TYR A 73 11.23 -2.72 -18.00
CA TYR A 73 11.79 -3.70 -18.92
C TYR A 73 11.84 -3.05 -20.30
N VAL A 74 13.04 -3.02 -20.89
CA VAL A 74 13.35 -2.51 -22.22
C VAL A 74 13.92 -3.67 -23.02
#